data_AF-A0A3N5MRZ2-F1
#
_entry.id   AF-A0A3N5MRZ2-F1
#
_cell.length_a   1.000
_cell.length_b   1.000
_cell.length_c   1.000
_cell.angle_alpha   90.00
_cell.angle_beta   90.00
_cell.angle_gamma   90.00
#
_symmetry.space_group_name_H-M   'P 1'
#
loop_
_entity.id
_entity.type
_entity.pdbx_description
1 polymer ?
#
loop_
_entity_poly.entity_id
_entity_poly.type
_entity_poly.pdbx_seq_one_letter_code
_entity_poly.pdbx_strand_id
1 'polypeptide(L)'
;MADKITIDNPVTAPLRKFVHSTALCPICGAPWRRKRFGVPMSPLKTHLIDMLRAAGKDGILLDAILERMSLGGDPSRRARLRTLNVHVNQINDKLEDTGWWIFGRDGRKFIARRPKKALPIK
;
A
#
# COMPACT_ATOMS: atom_id res chain seq x y z
N MET A 1 -7.04 -27.09 43.23
CA MET A 1 -5.64 -26.62 43.09
C MET A 1 -5.60 -25.74 41.85
N ALA A 2 -5.17 -24.50 41.99
CA ALA A 2 -5.24 -23.47 40.95
C ALA A 2 -3.99 -23.51 40.08
N ASP A 3 -4.13 -23.82 38.79
CA ASP A 3 -3.02 -23.76 37.85
C ASP A 3 -2.91 -22.37 37.22
N LYS A 4 -1.71 -21.82 37.37
CA LYS A 4 -1.33 -20.45 37.11
C LYS A 4 -1.25 -20.20 35.60
N ILE A 5 -1.77 -19.05 35.20
CA ILE A 5 -1.60 -18.45 33.88
C ILE A 5 -0.15 -17.95 33.78
N THR A 6 0.63 -18.50 32.87
CA THR A 6 1.93 -17.95 32.46
C THR A 6 1.72 -17.23 31.12
N ILE A 7 1.82 -15.90 31.13
CA ILE A 7 1.82 -15.07 29.93
C ILE A 7 3.27 -14.96 29.48
N ASP A 8 3.68 -15.83 28.55
CA ASP A 8 4.94 -15.66 27.84
C ASP A 8 4.77 -14.53 26.82
N ASN A 9 5.52 -13.46 27.05
CA ASN A 9 5.61 -12.27 26.21
C ASN A 9 6.70 -12.48 25.14
N PRO A 10 6.41 -12.56 23.83
CA PRO A 10 7.45 -12.55 22.81
C PRO A 10 7.57 -11.15 22.20
N VAL A 11 8.23 -10.23 22.92
CA VAL A 11 8.87 -9.06 22.29
C VAL A 11 10.16 -9.54 21.65
N THR A 12 10.06 -10.15 20.47
CA THR A 12 11.14 -10.34 19.46
C THR A 12 10.64 -11.26 18.34
N ALA A 13 9.68 -10.79 17.55
CA ALA A 13 9.37 -11.44 16.28
C ALA A 13 10.47 -11.09 15.25
N PRO A 14 11.22 -12.06 14.70
CA PRO A 14 12.13 -11.79 13.60
C PRO A 14 11.32 -11.32 12.39
N LEU A 15 11.86 -10.35 11.64
CA LEU A 15 11.29 -9.79 10.41
C LEU A 15 10.70 -10.91 9.54
N ARG A 16 9.37 -11.08 9.63
CA ARG A 16 8.63 -12.02 8.78
C ARG A 16 8.94 -11.61 7.35
N LYS A 17 9.74 -12.42 6.64
CA LYS A 17 9.81 -12.39 5.18
C LYS A 17 8.36 -12.52 4.72
N PHE A 18 7.78 -11.42 4.26
CA PHE A 18 6.38 -11.39 3.85
C PHE A 18 6.26 -12.31 2.63
N VAL A 19 5.78 -13.52 2.88
CA VAL A 19 5.30 -14.42 1.84
C VAL A 19 4.13 -13.67 1.20
N HIS A 20 4.37 -13.08 0.04
CA HIS A 20 3.31 -12.65 -0.86
C HIS A 20 2.42 -13.88 -1.02
N SER A 21 1.26 -13.95 -0.36
CA SER A 21 0.39 -15.12 -0.50
C SER A 21 -0.04 -15.15 -1.96
N THR A 22 0.62 -16.02 -2.72
CA THR A 22 0.44 -16.35 -4.12
C THR A 22 -0.78 -17.25 -4.26
N ALA A 23 -1.92 -16.87 -3.68
CA ALA A 23 -3.16 -17.53 -4.02
C ALA A 23 -3.37 -17.26 -5.51
N LEU A 24 -3.14 -18.27 -6.35
CA LEU A 24 -3.36 -18.24 -7.79
C LEU A 24 -4.81 -18.66 -8.04
N CYS A 25 -5.44 -18.07 -9.04
CA CYS A 25 -6.74 -18.50 -9.49
C CYS A 25 -6.62 -19.96 -9.95
N PRO A 26 -7.41 -20.91 -9.40
CA PRO A 26 -7.30 -22.32 -9.81
C PRO A 26 -7.75 -22.55 -11.27
N ILE A 27 -8.42 -21.57 -11.89
CA ILE A 27 -8.93 -21.64 -13.26
C ILE A 27 -7.93 -21.07 -14.27
N CYS A 28 -7.28 -19.95 -13.97
CA CYS A 28 -6.42 -19.25 -14.92
C CYS A 28 -4.98 -19.04 -14.46
N GLY A 29 -4.61 -19.53 -13.28
CA GLY A 29 -3.25 -19.43 -12.73
C GLY A 29 -2.80 -18.01 -12.37
N ALA A 30 -3.63 -16.98 -12.60
CA ALA A 30 -3.28 -15.60 -12.27
C ALA A 30 -3.34 -15.34 -10.76
N PRO A 31 -2.44 -14.53 -10.17
CA PRO A 31 -2.53 -14.15 -8.77
C PRO A 31 -3.90 -13.52 -8.48
N TRP A 32 -4.56 -13.96 -7.40
CA TRP A 32 -5.79 -13.33 -6.93
C TRP A 32 -5.55 -11.83 -6.76
N ARG A 33 -6.24 -11.03 -7.58
CA ARG A 33 -6.17 -9.58 -7.48
C ARG A 33 -6.78 -9.19 -6.14
N ARG A 34 -5.92 -8.89 -5.17
CA ARG A 34 -6.36 -8.37 -3.87
C ARG A 34 -7.14 -7.08 -4.13
N LYS A 35 -8.37 -7.03 -3.64
CA LYS A 35 -9.19 -5.81 -3.68
C LYS A 35 -8.75 -4.88 -2.54
N ARG A 36 -8.64 -3.60 -2.84
CA ARG A 36 -8.50 -2.52 -1.84
C ARG A 36 -9.51 -1.44 -2.17
N PHE A 37 -10.25 -1.02 -1.16
CA PHE A 37 -11.37 -0.07 -1.33
C PHE A 37 -12.39 -0.54 -2.39
N GLY A 38 -12.61 -1.86 -2.50
CA GLY A 38 -13.50 -2.46 -3.50
C GLY A 38 -12.87 -2.69 -4.88
N VAL A 39 -11.67 -2.17 -5.14
CA VAL A 39 -11.06 -2.15 -6.48
C VAL A 39 -9.96 -3.22 -6.63
N PRO A 40 -9.96 -4.03 -7.71
CA PRO A 40 -8.91 -5.01 -7.96
C PRO A 40 -7.61 -4.34 -8.42
N MET A 41 -6.50 -4.69 -7.77
CA MET A 41 -5.18 -4.11 -8.05
C MET A 41 -4.11 -5.17 -8.29
N SER A 42 -3.00 -4.76 -8.90
CA SER A 42 -1.81 -5.62 -9.02
C SER A 42 -1.14 -5.78 -7.64
N PRO A 43 -0.31 -6.81 -7.45
CA PRO A 43 0.40 -7.03 -6.19
C PRO A 43 1.21 -5.82 -5.74
N LEU A 44 1.98 -5.20 -6.65
CA LEU A 44 2.79 -4.02 -6.36
C LEU A 44 1.96 -2.83 -5.85
N LYS A 45 0.83 -2.54 -6.51
CA LYS A 45 -0.08 -1.45 -6.12
C LYS A 45 -0.77 -1.75 -4.80
N THR A 46 -1.13 -3.00 -4.57
CA THR A 46 -1.71 -3.45 -3.30
C THR A 46 -0.70 -3.27 -2.17
N HIS A 47 0.56 -3.66 -2.40
CA HIS A 47 1.63 -3.49 -1.42
C HIS A 47 1.87 -2.02 -1.07
N LEU A 48 1.88 -1.13 -2.07
CA LEU A 48 1.98 0.32 -1.83
C LEU A 48 0.82 0.82 -0.96
N ILE A 49 -0.42 0.45 -1.27
CA ILE A 49 -1.58 0.82 -0.44
C ILE A 49 -1.46 0.29 0.99
N ASP A 50 -1.04 -0.96 1.15
CA ASP A 50 -0.91 -1.58 2.48
C ASP A 50 0.15 -0.85 3.32
N MET A 51 1.28 -0.43 2.72
CA MET A 51 2.27 0.42 3.39
C MET A 51 1.70 1.78 3.79
N LEU A 52 0.97 2.45 2.89
CA LEU A 52 0.35 3.74 3.19
C LEU A 52 -0.70 3.63 4.31
N ARG A 53 -1.48 2.55 4.33
CA ARG A 53 -2.46 2.30 5.41
C ARG A 53 -1.78 2.01 6.74
N ALA A 54 -0.70 1.23 6.74
CA ALA A 54 0.07 0.94 7.94
C ALA A 54 0.73 2.20 8.54
N ALA A 55 1.16 3.14 7.68
CA ALA A 55 1.71 4.43 8.11
C ALA A 55 0.66 5.41 8.66
N GLY A 56 -0.63 5.18 8.36
CA GLY A 56 -1.72 6.02 8.87
C GLY A 56 -1.71 7.45 8.33
N LYS A 57 -2.19 8.39 9.15
CA LYS A 57 -2.41 9.80 8.77
C LYS A 57 -1.11 10.58 8.54
N ASP A 58 -0.03 10.19 9.20
CA ASP A 58 1.27 10.86 9.10
C ASP A 58 2.02 10.51 7.82
N GLY A 59 1.56 9.46 7.13
CA GLY A 59 2.16 8.97 5.90
C GLY A 59 3.55 8.37 6.09
N ILE A 60 4.11 7.95 4.98
CA ILE A 60 5.44 7.34 4.90
C ILE A 60 6.34 8.20 4.02
N LEU A 61 7.59 8.36 4.44
CA LEU A 61 8.62 9.10 3.69
C LEU A 61 8.87 8.46 2.33
N LEU A 62 9.02 9.28 1.29
CA LEU A 62 9.29 8.83 -0.07
C LEU A 62 10.48 7.88 -0.12
N ASP A 63 11.59 8.22 0.53
CA ASP A 63 12.80 7.38 0.51
C ASP A 63 12.56 6.01 1.17
N ALA A 64 11.78 5.96 2.25
CA ALA A 64 11.38 4.68 2.88
C ALA A 64 10.47 3.84 1.98
N ILE A 65 9.62 4.46 1.15
CA ILE A 65 8.85 3.74 0.11
C ILE A 65 9.81 3.17 -0.92
N LEU A 66 10.75 3.99 -1.41
CA LEU A 66 11.70 3.57 -2.44
C LEU A 66 12.51 2.37 -1.94
N GLU A 67 13.11 2.44 -0.76
CA GLU A 67 13.92 1.36 -0.16
C GLU A 67 13.16 0.04 -0.04
N ARG A 68 11.87 0.09 0.30
CA ARG A 68 11.04 -1.10 0.50
C ARG A 68 10.43 -1.65 -0.79
N MET A 69 10.40 -0.86 -1.86
CA MET A 69 9.81 -1.27 -3.14
C MET A 69 10.86 -1.55 -4.21
N SER A 70 10.85 -2.76 -4.74
CA SER A 70 11.56 -3.11 -5.98
C SER A 70 10.79 -2.54 -7.18
N LEU A 71 11.14 -1.32 -7.60
CA LEU A 71 10.46 -0.61 -8.68
C LEU A 71 10.94 -0.98 -10.09
N GLY A 72 11.95 -1.84 -10.23
CA GLY A 72 12.53 -2.23 -11.52
C GLY A 72 13.18 -1.08 -12.29
N GLY A 73 14.04 -1.39 -13.26
CA GLY A 73 14.69 -0.39 -14.11
C GLY A 73 15.88 0.33 -13.46
N ASP A 74 16.14 1.56 -13.90
CA ASP A 74 17.28 2.39 -13.47
C ASP A 74 17.30 2.58 -11.94
N PRO A 75 18.40 2.20 -11.26
CA PRO A 75 18.52 2.32 -9.80
C PRO A 75 18.60 3.77 -9.32
N SER A 76 18.77 4.75 -10.22
CA SER A 76 18.83 6.16 -9.85
C SER A 76 17.58 6.60 -9.08
N ARG A 77 17.79 7.37 -8.01
CA ARG A 77 16.70 7.89 -7.17
C ARG A 77 15.65 8.62 -8.00
N ARG A 78 16.08 9.37 -9.02
CA ARG A 78 15.20 10.14 -9.90
C ARG A 78 14.29 9.24 -10.74
N ALA A 79 14.82 8.17 -11.34
CA ALA A 79 14.03 7.23 -12.12
C ALA A 79 13.01 6.50 -11.23
N ARG A 80 13.44 6.03 -10.05
CA ARG A 80 12.56 5.35 -9.10
C ARG A 80 11.43 6.25 -8.59
N LEU A 81 11.70 7.54 -8.34
CA LEU A 81 10.66 8.52 -7.99
C LEU A 81 9.65 8.72 -9.12
N ARG A 82 10.12 8.81 -10.37
CA ARG A 82 9.23 8.91 -11.53
C ARG A 82 8.32 7.68 -11.63
N THR A 83 8.89 6.47 -11.52
CA THR A 83 8.12 5.22 -11.53
C THR A 83 7.11 5.13 -10.38
N LEU A 84 7.52 5.53 -9.17
CA LEU A 84 6.61 5.59 -8.02
C LEU A 84 5.42 6.52 -8.29
N ASN A 85 5.67 7.72 -8.83
CA ASN A 85 4.60 8.67 -9.16
C ASN A 85 3.65 8.12 -10.24
N VAL A 86 4.16 7.39 -11.23
CA VAL A 86 3.32 6.69 -12.21
C VAL A 86 2.41 5.67 -11.53
N HIS A 87 2.93 4.86 -10.60
CA HIS A 87 2.10 3.92 -9.86
C HIS A 87 1.07 4.60 -8.96
N VAL A 88 1.43 5.71 -8.31
CA VAL A 88 0.51 6.51 -7.51
C VAL A 88 -0.64 7.06 -8.37
N ASN A 89 -0.34 7.61 -9.54
CA ASN A 89 -1.38 8.11 -10.46
C ASN A 89 -2.31 6.99 -10.89
N GLN A 90 -1.76 5.85 -11.34
CA GLN A 90 -2.57 4.69 -11.73
C GLN A 90 -3.40 4.09 -10.58
N ILE A 91 -3.00 4.29 -9.32
CA ILE A 91 -3.81 3.92 -8.16
C ILE A 91 -4.91 4.94 -7.95
N ASN A 92 -4.61 6.23 -8.01
CA ASN A 92 -5.59 7.29 -7.87
C ASN A 92 -6.68 7.23 -8.95
N ASP A 93 -6.32 6.97 -10.21
CA ASP A 93 -7.28 6.75 -11.30
C ASP A 93 -8.22 5.59 -10.97
N LYS A 94 -7.69 4.52 -10.38
CA LYS A 94 -8.47 3.37 -9.93
C LYS A 94 -9.35 3.65 -8.70
N LEU A 95 -8.98 4.64 -7.89
CA LEU A 95 -9.69 4.99 -6.66
C LEU A 95 -10.68 6.14 -6.85
N GLU A 96 -10.77 6.71 -8.06
CA GLU A 96 -11.57 7.90 -8.36
C GLU A 96 -12.99 7.81 -7.79
N ASP A 97 -13.68 6.70 -8.03
CA ASP A 97 -15.07 6.47 -7.58
C ASP A 97 -15.20 6.00 -6.12
N THR A 98 -14.09 5.69 -5.45
CA THR A 98 -14.11 5.14 -4.08
C THR A 98 -14.13 6.23 -3.00
N GLY A 99 -13.85 7.48 -3.39
CA GLY A 99 -13.64 8.60 -2.48
C GLY A 99 -12.35 8.50 -1.66
N TRP A 100 -11.43 7.60 -2.00
CA TRP A 100 -10.09 7.51 -1.43
C TRP A 100 -9.05 8.07 -2.39
N TRP A 101 -7.98 8.63 -1.85
CA TRP A 101 -6.92 9.22 -2.66
C TRP A 101 -5.57 9.19 -1.95
N ILE A 102 -4.50 8.98 -2.73
CA ILE A 102 -3.12 9.10 -2.26
C ILE A 102 -2.66 10.54 -2.43
N PHE A 103 -2.33 11.17 -1.32
CA PHE A 103 -1.83 12.54 -1.25
C PHE A 103 -0.32 12.57 -0.98
N GLY A 104 0.30 13.71 -1.27
CA GLY A 104 1.67 14.00 -0.89
C GLY A 104 1.75 15.26 -0.02
N ARG A 105 2.54 15.21 1.06
CA ARG A 105 2.84 16.36 1.92
C ARG A 105 4.25 16.18 2.51
N ASP A 106 5.09 17.21 2.45
CA ASP A 106 6.43 17.24 3.07
C ASP A 106 7.30 16.01 2.77
N GLY A 107 7.35 15.61 1.49
CA GLY A 107 8.13 14.43 1.07
C GLY A 107 7.55 13.09 1.53
N ARG A 108 6.32 13.07 2.05
CA ARG A 108 5.60 11.86 2.45
C ARG A 108 4.42 11.58 1.54
N LYS A 109 3.99 10.33 1.50
CA LYS A 109 2.74 9.90 0.87
C LYS A 109 1.82 9.32 1.94
N PHE A 110 0.53 9.60 1.84
CA PHE A 110 -0.50 9.06 2.74
C PHE A 110 -1.80 8.87 1.98
N ILE A 111 -2.68 8.00 2.49
CA ILE A 111 -3.99 7.76 1.91
C ILE A 111 -5.07 8.35 2.81
N ALA A 112 -5.98 9.13 2.22
CA ALA A 112 -7.08 9.76 2.94
C ALA A 112 -8.34 9.82 2.09
N ARG A 113 -9.47 10.19 2.70
CA ARG A 113 -10.69 10.50 1.95
C ARG A 113 -10.45 11.73 1.09
N ARG A 114 -10.80 11.67 -0.20
CA ARG A 114 -10.85 12.85 -1.07
C ARG A 114 -11.98 13.74 -0.56
N PRO A 115 -11.73 15.01 -0.21
CA PRO A 115 -12.82 15.91 0.10
C PRO A 115 -13.71 15.97 -1.14
N LYS A 116 -15.02 15.70 -0.98
CA LYS A 116 -15.99 16.00 -2.03
C LYS A 116 -15.88 17.50 -2.24
N LYS A 117 -15.16 17.94 -3.28
CA LYS A 117 -15.42 19.27 -3.83
C LYS A 117 -16.91 19.25 -4.14
N ALA A 118 -17.67 20.20 -3.61
CA ALA A 118 -19.03 20.41 -4.06
C ALA A 118 -18.95 20.48 -5.59
N LEU A 119 -19.52 19.48 -6.27
CA LEU A 119 -19.61 19.51 -7.73
C LEU A 119 -20.30 20.84 -8.07
N PRO A 120 -19.78 21.66 -9.00
CA PRO A 120 -20.55 22.79 -9.46
C PRO A 120 -21.86 22.22 -10.01
N ILE A 121 -22.97 22.65 -9.41
CA ILE A 121 -24.30 22.42 -9.93
C ILE A 121 -24.28 23.04 -11.34
N LYS A 122 -24.38 22.20 -12.37
CA LYS A 122 -24.72 22.64 -13.72
C LYS A 122 -26.23 22.54 -13.86
#